data_AF-A0A935Z2Q3-F1
#
_entry.id   AF-A0A935Z2Q3-F1
#
_cell.length_a   1.000
_cell.length_b   1.000
_cell.length_c   1.000
_cell.angle_alpha   90.00
_cell.angle_beta   90.00
_cell.angle_gamma   90.00
#
_symmetry.space_group_name_H-M   'P 1'
#
loop_
_entity.id
_entity.type
_entity.pdbx_description
1 polymer ?
#
loop_
_entity_poly.entity_id
_entity_poly.type
_entity_poly.pdbx_seq_one_letter_code
_entity_poly.pdbx_strand_id
1 'polypeptide(L)'
;MRVCWIDFLRVISAVAIVVIHSASPYFAGAEPTTVHWWAANVFISVGKTMGPAMFVMISGYVLMNKKIPYLDFYKSRVRRLLAPLVFWSLFIHYFLLYLDGSTADFFVEN
;
A
#
# COMPACT_ATOMS: atom_id res chain seq x y z
N MET A 1 -19.69 -0.27 21.47
CA MET A 1 -20.19 -1.44 20.71
C MET A 1 -19.25 -1.69 19.55
N ARG A 2 -18.67 -2.90 19.44
CA ARG A 2 -18.00 -3.30 18.20
C ARG A 2 -19.09 -3.53 17.16
N VAL A 3 -18.96 -2.93 15.99
CA VAL A 3 -19.96 -3.05 14.95
C VAL A 3 -19.46 -4.13 14.00
N CYS A 4 -20.11 -5.30 14.01
CA CYS A 4 -19.64 -6.50 13.26
C CYS A 4 -19.35 -6.19 11.78
N TRP A 5 -20.09 -5.27 11.16
CA TRP A 5 -19.85 -4.89 9.76
C TRP A 5 -18.47 -4.24 9.57
N ILE A 6 -17.98 -3.46 10.53
CA ILE A 6 -16.66 -2.81 10.46
C ILE A 6 -15.56 -3.85 10.53
N ASP A 7 -15.71 -4.82 11.42
CA ASP A 7 -14.74 -5.89 11.57
C ASP A 7 -14.70 -6.78 10.32
N PHE A 8 -15.86 -7.05 9.71
CA PHE A 8 -15.95 -7.75 8.42
C PHE A 8 -15.27 -6.99 7.28
N LEU A 9 -15.48 -5.67 7.20
CA LEU A 9 -14.79 -4.82 6.23
C LEU A 9 -13.27 -4.86 6.41
N ARG A 10 -12.76 -4.81 7.65
CA ARG A 10 -11.31 -4.90 7.92
C ARG A 10 -10.71 -6.22 7.43
N VAL A 11 -11.42 -7.33 7.63
CA VAL A 11 -10.98 -8.65 7.17
C VAL A 11 -10.91 -8.68 5.64
N ILE A 12 -11.96 -8.21 4.95
CA ILE A 12 -11.98 -8.12 3.48
C ILE A 12 -10.83 -7.25 2.97
N SER A 13 -10.59 -6.09 3.57
CA SER A 13 -9.49 -5.19 3.19
C SER A 13 -8.12 -5.85 3.39
N ALA A 14 -7.91 -6.54 4.51
CA ALA A 14 -6.65 -7.23 4.79
C ALA A 14 -6.38 -8.36 3.77
N VAL A 15 -7.41 -9.15 3.45
CA VAL A 15 -7.31 -10.22 2.44
C VAL A 15 -7.00 -9.62 1.06
N ALA A 16 -7.70 -8.55 0.66
CA ALA A 16 -7.46 -7.88 -0.62
C ALA A 16 -6.01 -7.38 -0.76
N ILE A 17 -5.45 -6.80 0.30
CA ILE A 17 -4.05 -6.35 0.33
C ILE A 17 -3.09 -7.53 0.12
N VAL A 18 -3.27 -8.62 0.89
CA VAL A 18 -2.39 -9.80 0.79
C VAL A 18 -2.43 -10.41 -0.62
N VAL A 19 -3.63 -10.59 -1.17
CA VAL A 19 -3.82 -11.18 -2.51
C VAL A 19 -3.09 -10.39 -3.59
N ILE A 20 -3.14 -9.06 -3.54
CA ILE A 20 -2.50 -8.21 -4.55
C ILE A 20 -0.99 -8.18 -4.38
N HIS A 21 -0.50 -8.17 -3.14
CA HIS A 21 0.94 -8.24 -2.91
C HIS A 21 1.53 -9.59 -3.34
N SER A 22 0.80 -10.69 -3.12
CA SER A 22 1.22 -12.01 -3.61
C SER A 22 1.12 -12.14 -5.13
N ALA A 23 0.17 -11.45 -5.76
CA ALA A 23 -0.05 -11.49 -7.21
C ALA A 23 0.86 -10.52 -7.98
N SER A 24 1.30 -9.41 -7.36
CA SER A 24 2.14 -8.38 -7.99
C SER A 24 3.41 -8.93 -8.67
N PRO A 25 4.20 -9.85 -8.08
CA PRO A 25 5.39 -10.38 -8.75
C PRO A 25 5.05 -11.28 -9.95
N TYR A 26 3.90 -11.95 -9.97
CA TYR A 26 3.49 -12.81 -11.08
C TYR A 26 3.22 -12.04 -12.38
N PHE A 27 2.84 -10.76 -12.27
CA PHE A 27 2.52 -9.92 -13.41
C PHE A 27 3.68 -9.03 -13.87
N ALA A 28 4.82 -9.05 -13.18
CA ALA A 28 5.98 -8.23 -13.51
C ALA A 28 6.65 -8.61 -14.85
N GLY A 29 6.41 -9.83 -15.36
CA GLY A 29 6.98 -10.33 -16.62
C GLY A 29 5.99 -10.42 -17.79
N ALA A 30 4.76 -9.92 -17.66
CA ALA A 30 3.75 -10.01 -18.72
C ALA A 30 3.99 -8.97 -19.82
N GLU A 31 3.90 -9.36 -21.09
CA GLU A 31 4.04 -8.45 -22.22
C GLU A 31 2.94 -7.36 -22.20
N PRO A 32 3.29 -6.06 -22.33
CA PRO A 32 2.37 -4.92 -22.19
C PRO A 32 1.16 -4.90 -23.16
N THR A 33 1.15 -5.75 -24.16
CA THR A 33 0.18 -5.76 -25.27
C THR A 33 -0.93 -6.81 -25.11
N THR A 34 -0.82 -7.70 -24.12
CA THR A 34 -1.75 -8.82 -23.97
C THR A 34 -2.96 -8.43 -23.12
N VAL A 35 -4.14 -9.00 -23.40
CA VAL A 35 -5.36 -8.84 -22.56
C VAL A 35 -5.09 -9.20 -21.09
N HIS A 36 -4.22 -10.17 -20.85
CA HIS A 36 -3.75 -10.55 -19.51
C HIS A 36 -3.05 -9.41 -18.77
N TRP A 37 -2.28 -8.56 -19.46
CA TRP A 37 -1.60 -7.41 -18.85
C TRP A 37 -2.59 -6.32 -18.44
N TRP A 38 -3.60 -6.04 -19.28
CA TRP A 38 -4.67 -5.10 -18.94
C TRP A 38 -5.52 -5.60 -17.77
N ALA A 39 -5.93 -6.87 -17.78
CA ALA A 39 -6.69 -7.47 -16.69
C ALA A 39 -5.90 -7.45 -15.36
N ALA A 40 -4.61 -7.77 -15.42
CA ALA A 40 -3.71 -7.71 -14.27
C ALA A 40 -3.58 -6.29 -13.71
N ASN A 41 -3.36 -5.29 -14.57
CA ASN A 41 -3.24 -3.90 -14.13
C ASN A 41 -4.52 -3.37 -13.48
N VAL A 42 -5.68 -3.69 -14.04
CA VAL A 42 -6.97 -3.31 -13.45
C VAL A 42 -7.12 -3.99 -12.07
N PHE A 43 -6.84 -5.28 -11.97
CA PHE A 43 -6.97 -6.03 -10.72
C PHE A 43 -6.02 -5.49 -9.63
N ILE A 44 -4.75 -5.25 -9.97
CA ILE A 44 -3.76 -4.68 -9.08
C ILE A 44 -4.17 -3.27 -8.66
N SER A 45 -4.58 -2.42 -9.60
CA SER A 45 -4.96 -1.03 -9.32
C SER A 45 -6.18 -0.95 -8.38
N VAL A 46 -7.19 -1.79 -8.63
CA VAL A 46 -8.42 -1.79 -7.84
C VAL A 46 -8.15 -2.13 -6.40
N GLY A 47 -7.50 -3.25 -6.08
CA GLY A 47 -7.37 -3.57 -4.67
C GLY A 47 -6.19 -2.89 -3.96
N LYS A 48 -5.19 -2.37 -4.69
CA LYS A 48 -4.16 -1.49 -4.12
C LYS A 48 -4.74 -0.14 -3.69
N THR A 49 -5.80 0.33 -4.35
CA THR A 49 -6.54 1.54 -3.95
C THR A 49 -7.66 1.24 -2.94
N MET A 50 -8.39 0.14 -3.11
CA MET A 50 -9.52 -0.25 -2.25
C MET A 50 -9.07 -0.61 -0.84
N GLY A 51 -7.97 -1.38 -0.68
CA GLY A 51 -7.47 -1.80 0.63
C GLY A 51 -7.23 -0.61 1.58
N PRO A 52 -6.36 0.35 1.22
CA PRO A 52 -6.12 1.56 2.01
C PRO A 52 -7.36 2.43 2.20
N ALA A 53 -8.19 2.61 1.16
CA ALA A 53 -9.39 3.44 1.22
C ALA A 53 -10.41 2.93 2.25
N MET A 54 -10.57 1.62 2.39
CA MET A 54 -11.46 1.03 3.38
C MET A 54 -10.96 1.25 4.82
N PHE A 55 -9.65 1.15 5.09
CA PHE A 55 -9.09 1.49 6.40
C PHE A 55 -9.30 2.96 6.75
N VAL A 56 -9.18 3.86 5.76
CA VAL A 56 -9.46 5.29 5.93
C VAL A 56 -10.94 5.52 6.24
N MET A 57 -11.86 4.93 5.47
CA MET A 57 -13.31 5.06 5.72
C MET A 57 -13.73 4.53 7.09
N ILE A 58 -13.18 3.39 7.52
CA ILE A 58 -13.44 2.85 8.86
C ILE A 58 -12.94 3.82 9.94
N SER A 59 -11.75 4.41 9.77
CA SER A 59 -11.25 5.44 10.68
C SER A 59 -12.12 6.71 10.65
N GLY A 60 -12.66 7.09 9.49
CA GLY A 60 -13.55 8.22 9.31
C GLY A 60 -14.93 8.02 9.96
N TYR A 61 -15.53 6.84 9.82
CA TYR A 61 -16.81 6.51 10.45
C TYR A 61 -16.76 6.62 11.98
N VAL A 62 -15.68 6.13 12.60
CA VAL A 62 -15.47 6.25 14.05
C VAL A 62 -15.29 7.71 14.49
N LEU A 63 -14.76 8.56 13.61
CA LEU A 63 -14.55 9.98 13.88
C LEU A 63 -15.86 10.78 13.84
N MET A 64 -16.79 10.42 12.95
CA MET A 64 -18.04 11.16 12.76
C MET A 64 -18.92 11.22 14.02
N ASN A 65 -18.69 10.32 14.98
CA ASN A 65 -19.44 10.26 16.24
C ASN A 65 -18.68 10.83 17.46
N LYS A 66 -17.55 11.52 17.28
CA LYS A 66 -16.81 12.14 18.39
C LYS A 66 -16.47 13.61 18.14
N LYS A 67 -16.94 14.50 19.04
CA LYS A 67 -16.49 15.90 19.16
C LYS A 67 -15.11 15.93 19.83
N ILE A 68 -14.04 15.74 19.05
CA ILE A 68 -12.64 15.84 19.52
C ILE A 68 -12.03 17.10 18.89
N PRO A 69 -11.21 17.90 19.60
CA PRO A 69 -10.48 19.00 18.98
C PRO A 69 -9.63 18.52 17.80
N TYR A 70 -9.79 19.17 16.64
CA TYR A 70 -9.26 18.73 15.35
C TYR A 70 -7.72 18.61 15.29
N LEU A 71 -6.99 19.43 16.05
CA LEU A 71 -5.53 19.52 16.00
C LEU A 71 -4.82 18.33 16.69
N ASP A 72 -5.28 17.93 17.88
CA ASP A 72 -4.69 16.80 18.60
C ASP A 72 -5.03 15.45 17.93
N PHE A 73 -6.17 15.42 17.23
CA PHE A 73 -6.60 14.25 16.47
C PHE A 73 -5.68 13.96 15.27
N TYR A 74 -5.28 14.99 14.52
CA TYR A 74 -4.49 14.83 13.31
C TYR A 74 -3.02 14.51 13.62
N LYS A 75 -2.43 15.15 14.63
CA LYS A 75 -1.01 15.02 14.99
C LYS A 75 -0.61 13.58 15.37
N SER A 76 -1.48 12.89 16.12
CA SER A 76 -1.21 11.52 16.60
C SER A 76 -1.29 10.47 15.50
N ARG A 77 -2.17 10.67 14.51
CA ARG A 77 -2.38 9.75 13.38
C ARG A 77 -1.36 9.97 12.27
N VAL A 78 -1.10 11.23 11.91
CA VAL A 78 -0.12 11.58 10.87
C VAL A 78 1.26 11.08 11.27
N ARG A 79 1.69 11.22 12.53
CA ARG A 79 2.99 10.67 12.97
C ARG A 79 3.09 9.15 12.80
N ARG A 80 1.99 8.42 13.00
CA ARG A 80 1.93 6.96 12.83
C ARG A 80 1.91 6.53 11.36
N LEU A 81 1.48 7.40 10.45
CA LEU A 81 1.54 7.20 9.00
C LEU A 81 2.89 7.64 8.42
N LEU A 82 3.45 8.76 8.89
CA LEU A 82 4.73 9.31 8.44
C LEU A 82 5.90 8.41 8.81
N ALA A 83 5.90 7.78 9.99
CA ALA A 83 6.99 6.90 10.40
C ALA A 83 7.24 5.74 9.41
N PRO A 84 6.24 4.90 9.07
CA PRO A 84 6.44 3.85 8.07
C PRO A 84 6.66 4.42 6.67
N LEU A 85 6.07 5.56 6.31
CA LEU A 85 6.23 6.15 4.98
C LEU A 85 7.66 6.63 4.74
N VAL A 86 8.23 7.42 5.66
CA VAL A 86 9.61 7.90 5.57
C VAL A 86 10.59 6.73 5.64
N PHE A 87 10.36 5.79 6.56
CA PHE A 87 11.19 4.60 6.69
C PHE A 87 11.23 3.78 5.39
N TRP A 88 10.07 3.48 4.80
CA TRP A 88 9.99 2.71 3.56
C TRP A 88 10.54 3.47 2.36
N SER A 89 10.35 4.80 2.28
CA SER A 89 10.94 5.62 1.22
C SER A 89 12.47 5.56 1.24
N LEU A 90 13.08 5.72 2.42
CA LEU A 90 14.53 5.63 2.56
C LEU A 90 15.04 4.22 2.30
N PHE A 91 14.36 3.20 2.82
CA PHE A 91 14.71 1.80 2.63
C PHE A 91 14.70 1.41 1.16
N ILE A 92 13.63 1.76 0.41
CA ILE A 92 13.53 1.46 -1.02
C ILE A 92 14.60 2.22 -1.81
N HIS A 93 14.82 3.50 -1.49
CA HIS A 93 15.84 4.28 -2.18
C HIS A 93 17.25 3.69 -1.98
N TYR A 94 17.61 3.34 -0.74
CA TYR A 94 18.88 2.69 -0.45
C TYR A 94 18.99 1.32 -1.10
N PHE A 95 17.93 0.50 -1.05
CA PHE A 95 17.90 -0.81 -1.67
C PHE A 95 18.06 -0.74 -3.19
N LEU A 96 17.43 0.23 -3.85
CA LEU A 96 17.60 0.48 -5.28
C LEU A 96 19.03 0.90 -5.63
N LEU A 97 19.65 1.79 -4.85
CA LEU A 97 21.05 2.18 -5.06
C LEU A 97 22.03 1.02 -4.87
N TYR A 98 21.78 0.13 -3.91
CA TYR A 98 22.60 -1.07 -3.70
C TYR A 98 22.52 -2.02 -4.90
N LEU A 99 21.34 -2.15 -5.51
CA LEU A 99 21.15 -2.96 -6.72
C LEU A 99 21.74 -2.30 -7.97
N ASP A 100 21.63 -0.97 -8.10
CA ASP A 100 22.18 -0.21 -9.24
C ASP A 100 23.71 -0.16 -9.24
N GLY A 101 24.32 -0.03 -8.05
CA GLY A 101 25.77 -0.16 -7.88
C GLY A 101 26.29 -1.53 -8.33
N SER A 102 25.56 -2.61 -8.00
CA SER A 102 25.91 -3.96 -8.47
C SER A 102 25.87 -4.11 -10.00
N THR A 103 25.07 -3.30 -10.71
CA THR A 103 25.05 -3.30 -12.19
C THR A 103 26.11 -2.38 -12.77
N ALA A 104 26.36 -1.21 -12.19
CA ALA A 104 27.36 -0.26 -12.67
C ALA A 104 28.79 -0.83 -12.65
N ASP A 105 29.12 -1.60 -11.61
CA ASP A 105 30.41 -2.27 -11.49
C ASP A 105 30.61 -3.35 -12.59
N PHE A 106 29.52 -3.97 -13.06
CA PHE A 106 29.52 -4.97 -14.14
C PHE A 106 29.79 -4.39 -15.55
N PHE A 107 29.56 -3.09 -15.78
CA PHE A 107 29.81 -2.42 -17.07
C PHE A 107 31.15 -1.68 -17.13
N VAL A 108 31.80 -1.42 -15.98
CA VAL A 108 33.11 -0.76 -15.90
C VAL A 108 34.25 -1.78 -16.01
N GLU A 109 33.98 -3.06 -15.72
CA GLU A 109 34.98 -4.15 -15.73
C GLU A 109 35.05 -4.94 -17.06
N ASN A 110 34.32 -4.53 -18.11
CA ASN A 110 34.30 -5.19 -19.44
C ASN A 110 34.62 -4.23 -20.59
#